data_AF-A0A6M3KD75-F1
#
_entry.id   AF-A0A6M3KD75-F1
#
_cell.length_a   1.000
_cell.length_b   1.000
_cell.length_c   1.000
_cell.angle_alpha   90.00
_cell.angle_beta   90.00
_cell.angle_gamma   90.00
#
_symmetry.space_group_name_H-M   'P 1'
#
loop_
_entity.id
_entity.type
_entity.pdbx_description
1 polymer ?
#
loop_
_entity_poly.entity_id
_entity_poly.type
_entity_poly.pdbx_seq_one_letter_code
_entity_poly.pdbx_strand_id
1 'polypeptide(L)'
;MHPEYPHLWGRAIQSIFRLEWSYPKEWLFRANDNPHDCDKDNITHNYNIARTKLLSGGYDALLSVEYDMIIPPDALFRLADLDADIAYSLYCWRRGRHRWSAYTELNGTTGKSICEGPDKGREVWGKTLDVAGVGLGCTLIKRRVLEAVKFRVEEPTKAHISCDWWLAHDAGKLGYSQRADLGVVCGHLSYQPTPRIIWPTNEGERHYRIEEIRV
;
A
#
# COMPACT_ATOMS: atom_id res chain seq x y z
N MET A 1 -16.23 10.15 1.00
CA MET A 1 -16.62 10.51 -0.37
C MET A 1 -15.44 10.19 -1.27
N HIS A 2 -15.51 9.05 -1.98
CA HIS A 2 -14.67 8.82 -3.14
C HIS A 2 -15.11 9.81 -4.24
N PRO A 3 -14.18 10.42 -4.99
CA PRO A 3 -14.57 11.36 -6.03
C PRO A 3 -15.33 10.62 -7.14
N GLU A 4 -16.37 11.24 -7.70
CA GLU A 4 -17.17 10.67 -8.81
C GLU A 4 -16.34 10.41 -10.07
N TYR A 5 -15.22 11.12 -10.22
CA TYR A 5 -14.22 10.87 -11.25
C TYR A 5 -12.85 10.73 -10.58
N PRO A 6 -12.03 9.74 -10.97
CA PRO A 6 -10.67 9.67 -10.47
C PRO A 6 -9.94 10.94 -10.90
N HIS A 7 -9.63 11.80 -9.93
CA HIS A 7 -8.78 12.93 -10.18
C HIS A 7 -7.35 12.41 -10.36
N LEU A 8 -6.99 12.15 -11.61
CA LEU A 8 -5.69 11.63 -11.97
C LEU A 8 -4.63 12.71 -11.78
N TRP A 9 -3.62 12.39 -10.97
CA TRP A 9 -2.47 13.25 -10.81
C TRP A 9 -1.41 12.89 -11.85
N GLY A 10 -1.03 13.85 -12.69
CA GLY A 10 0.01 13.64 -13.70
C GLY A 10 1.31 13.08 -13.11
N ARG A 11 1.73 13.55 -11.92
CA ARG A 11 2.90 13.02 -11.21
C ARG A 11 2.75 11.58 -10.73
N ALA A 12 1.58 11.19 -10.21
CA ALA A 12 1.34 9.82 -9.78
C ALA A 12 1.40 8.87 -10.98
N ILE A 13 0.65 9.19 -12.03
CA ILE A 13 0.60 8.41 -13.27
C ILE A 13 1.98 8.33 -13.94
N GLN A 14 2.70 9.45 -14.02
CA GLN A 14 4.07 9.45 -14.52
C GLN A 14 4.97 8.54 -13.69
N SER A 15 4.87 8.57 -12.36
CA SER A 15 5.70 7.71 -11.50
C SER A 15 5.41 6.23 -11.69
N ILE A 16 4.13 5.86 -11.88
CA ILE A 16 3.69 4.49 -12.16
C ILE A 16 4.29 4.01 -13.48
N PHE A 17 4.14 4.78 -14.56
CA PHE A 17 4.65 4.38 -15.88
C PHE A 17 6.19 4.43 -15.98
N ARG A 18 6.87 5.12 -15.05
CA ARG A 18 8.33 5.12 -14.94
C ARG A 18 8.89 3.93 -14.16
N LEU A 19 8.05 3.02 -13.66
CA LEU A 19 8.52 1.82 -12.98
C LEU A 19 9.44 0.98 -13.87
N GLU A 20 10.65 0.80 -13.39
CA GLU A 20 11.70 0.02 -14.01
C GLU A 20 11.49 -1.46 -13.69
N TRP A 21 11.54 -2.29 -14.73
CA TRP A 21 11.46 -3.74 -14.62
C TRP A 21 11.93 -4.37 -15.93
N SER A 22 12.79 -5.38 -15.84
CA SER A 22 13.41 -6.01 -17.03
C SER A 22 12.60 -7.18 -17.60
N TYR A 23 11.61 -7.69 -16.87
CA TYR A 23 10.81 -8.84 -17.28
C TYR A 23 9.42 -8.41 -17.77
N PRO A 24 8.65 -9.30 -18.42
CA PRO A 24 7.28 -9.00 -18.80
C PRO A 24 6.45 -8.51 -17.60
N LYS A 25 5.69 -7.43 -17.82
CA LYS A 25 4.70 -6.91 -16.87
C LYS A 25 3.46 -6.47 -17.65
N GLU A 26 2.29 -6.69 -17.06
CA GLU A 26 1.01 -6.22 -17.59
C GLU A 26 0.41 -5.19 -16.63
N TRP A 27 -0.19 -4.14 -17.20
CA TRP A 27 -0.91 -3.14 -16.43
C TRP A 27 -2.41 -3.46 -16.39
N LEU A 28 -2.95 -3.60 -15.19
CA LEU A 28 -4.39 -3.69 -14.96
C LEU A 28 -4.89 -2.41 -14.29
N PHE A 29 -5.53 -1.54 -15.06
CA PHE A 29 -6.20 -0.35 -14.53
C PHE A 29 -7.62 -0.72 -14.10
N ARG A 30 -7.99 -0.35 -12.86
CA ARG A 30 -9.31 -0.60 -12.28
C ARG A 30 -9.88 0.72 -11.76
N ALA A 31 -11.06 1.07 -12.23
CA ALA A 31 -11.85 2.20 -11.76
C ALA A 31 -13.33 1.94 -12.07
N ASN A 32 -14.23 2.57 -11.32
CA ASN A 32 -15.68 2.66 -11.59
C ASN A 32 -16.46 1.33 -11.67
N ASP A 33 -15.84 0.18 -11.37
CA ASP A 33 -16.55 -1.09 -11.13
C ASP A 33 -16.85 -1.21 -9.63
N ASN A 34 -17.93 -0.55 -9.22
CA ASN A 34 -18.32 -0.37 -7.82
C ASN A 34 -19.75 -0.88 -7.59
N PRO A 35 -19.98 -2.21 -7.60
CA PRO A 35 -21.32 -2.79 -7.51
C PRO A 35 -21.95 -2.75 -6.11
N HIS A 36 -21.20 -2.33 -5.09
CA HIS A 36 -21.63 -2.26 -3.70
C HIS A 36 -21.83 -0.81 -3.25
N ASP A 37 -22.70 -0.58 -2.27
CA ASP A 37 -22.91 0.75 -1.69
C ASP A 37 -21.72 1.23 -0.84
N CYS A 38 -20.89 0.30 -0.37
CA CYS A 38 -19.77 0.57 0.52
C CYS A 38 -18.44 0.57 -0.24
N ASP A 39 -17.69 1.66 -0.06
CA ASP A 39 -16.39 1.87 -0.71
C ASP A 39 -15.38 0.73 -0.45
N LYS A 40 -15.36 0.17 0.76
CA LYS A 40 -14.39 -0.88 1.13
C LYS A 40 -14.73 -2.22 0.49
N ASP A 41 -16.02 -2.52 0.31
CA ASP A 41 -16.49 -3.68 -0.45
C ASP A 41 -16.10 -3.55 -1.93
N ASN A 42 -16.27 -2.35 -2.50
CA ASN A 42 -15.85 -2.07 -3.88
C ASN A 42 -14.34 -2.20 -4.08
N ILE A 43 -13.53 -1.69 -3.14
CA ILE A 43 -12.07 -1.88 -3.17
C ILE A 43 -11.74 -3.38 -3.13
N THR A 44 -12.39 -4.13 -2.24
CA THR A 44 -12.20 -5.59 -2.08
C THR A 44 -12.61 -6.37 -3.34
N HIS A 45 -13.72 -6.00 -3.95
CA HIS A 45 -14.20 -6.54 -5.23
C HIS A 45 -13.14 -6.37 -6.33
N ASN A 46 -12.63 -5.14 -6.48
CA ASN A 46 -11.61 -4.84 -7.49
C ASN A 46 -10.29 -5.62 -7.27
N TYR A 47 -9.83 -5.74 -6.03
CA TYR A 47 -8.65 -6.56 -5.72
C TYR A 47 -8.90 -8.05 -5.95
N ASN A 48 -10.10 -8.56 -5.71
CA ASN A 48 -10.43 -9.95 -6.03
C ASN A 48 -10.50 -10.22 -7.53
N ILE A 49 -10.86 -9.23 -8.35
CA ILE A 49 -10.75 -9.34 -9.80
C ILE A 49 -9.28 -9.35 -10.24
N ALA A 50 -8.44 -8.48 -9.67
CA ALA A 50 -7.00 -8.49 -9.93
C ALA A 50 -6.37 -9.84 -9.53
N ARG A 51 -6.73 -10.37 -8.35
CA ARG A 51 -6.35 -11.73 -7.90
C ARG A 51 -6.78 -12.80 -8.90
N THR A 52 -8.02 -12.77 -9.37
CA THR A 52 -8.53 -13.76 -10.33
C THR A 52 -7.74 -13.74 -11.62
N LYS A 53 -7.47 -12.54 -12.16
CA LYS A 53 -6.66 -12.36 -13.38
C LYS A 53 -5.22 -12.83 -13.19
N LEU A 54 -4.61 -12.57 -12.03
CA LEU A 54 -3.28 -13.09 -11.72
C LEU A 54 -3.27 -14.63 -11.71
N LEU A 55 -4.23 -15.23 -11.00
CA LEU A 55 -4.29 -16.67 -10.80
C LEU A 55 -4.57 -17.42 -12.11
N SER A 56 -5.41 -16.87 -13.00
CA SER A 56 -5.68 -17.48 -14.30
C SER A 56 -4.62 -17.16 -15.37
N GLY A 57 -3.87 -16.06 -15.23
CA GLY A 57 -2.93 -15.58 -16.26
C GLY A 57 -1.48 -16.01 -16.11
N GLY A 58 -1.15 -16.89 -15.15
CA GLY A 58 0.21 -17.44 -14.99
C GLY A 58 1.25 -16.44 -14.46
N TYR A 59 0.83 -15.36 -13.80
CA TYR A 59 1.77 -14.38 -13.22
C TYR A 59 2.31 -14.84 -11.86
N ASP A 60 3.54 -14.43 -11.55
CA ASP A 60 4.26 -14.77 -10.32
C ASP A 60 3.91 -13.88 -9.11
N ALA A 61 3.47 -12.64 -9.36
CA ALA A 61 3.17 -11.68 -8.30
C ALA A 61 2.23 -10.57 -8.78
N LEU A 62 1.51 -9.96 -7.83
CA LEU A 62 0.72 -8.75 -8.03
C LEU A 62 1.48 -7.58 -7.40
N LEU A 63 1.85 -6.58 -8.20
CA LEU A 63 2.21 -5.27 -7.66
C LEU A 63 0.93 -4.42 -7.59
N SER A 64 0.49 -4.12 -6.37
CA SER A 64 -0.56 -3.12 -6.14
C SER A 64 0.06 -1.73 -6.11
N VAL A 65 -0.53 -0.78 -6.84
CA VAL A 65 -0.24 0.64 -6.70
C VAL A 65 -1.53 1.45 -6.70
N GLU A 66 -1.77 2.25 -5.66
CA GLU A 66 -2.93 3.14 -5.60
C GLU A 66 -2.71 4.39 -6.49
N TYR A 67 -3.78 4.91 -7.09
CA TYR A 67 -3.71 5.97 -8.11
C TYR A 67 -3.19 7.32 -7.57
N ASP A 68 -3.21 7.51 -6.25
CA ASP A 68 -2.76 8.69 -5.52
C ASP A 68 -1.37 8.51 -4.89
N MET A 69 -0.61 7.53 -5.38
CA MET A 69 0.76 7.27 -4.93
C MET A 69 1.79 7.78 -5.94
N ILE A 70 2.84 8.42 -5.42
CA ILE A 70 4.06 8.75 -6.14
C ILE A 70 5.14 7.77 -5.69
N ILE A 71 5.58 6.91 -6.61
CA ILE A 71 6.50 5.81 -6.30
C ILE A 71 7.86 6.02 -6.97
N PRO A 72 8.98 5.55 -6.38
CA PRO A 72 10.28 5.64 -7.02
C PRO A 72 10.38 4.64 -8.18
N PRO A 73 11.16 4.95 -9.24
CA PRO A 73 11.22 4.11 -10.45
C PRO A 73 11.78 2.71 -10.18
N ASP A 74 12.65 2.55 -9.19
CA ASP A 74 13.26 1.29 -8.77
C ASP A 74 12.41 0.49 -7.76
N ALA A 75 11.21 0.96 -7.40
CA ALA A 75 10.38 0.33 -6.36
C ALA A 75 10.14 -1.15 -6.63
N LEU A 76 9.78 -1.53 -7.86
CA LEU A 76 9.48 -2.93 -8.17
C LEU A 76 10.73 -3.82 -8.03
N PHE A 77 11.90 -3.38 -8.47
CA PHE A 77 13.15 -4.12 -8.26
C PHE A 77 13.44 -4.32 -6.77
N ARG A 78 13.36 -3.25 -5.99
CA ARG A 78 13.64 -3.30 -4.56
C ARG A 78 12.66 -4.17 -3.79
N LEU A 79 11.36 -4.08 -4.11
CA LEU A 79 10.35 -4.92 -3.48
C LEU A 79 10.47 -6.40 -3.90
N ALA A 80 10.89 -6.68 -5.14
CA ALA A 80 11.10 -8.05 -5.61
C ALA A 80 12.36 -8.70 -5.03
N ASP A 81 13.40 -7.91 -4.71
CA ASP A 81 14.64 -8.37 -4.08
C ASP A 81 14.46 -8.69 -2.59
N LEU A 82 13.38 -8.21 -1.97
CA LEU A 82 13.02 -8.61 -0.61
C LEU A 82 12.72 -10.11 -0.53
N ASP A 83 13.42 -10.79 0.37
CA ASP A 83 13.05 -12.15 0.78
C ASP A 83 11.80 -12.10 1.68
N ALA A 84 10.66 -11.86 1.05
CA ALA A 84 9.34 -11.70 1.66
C ALA A 84 8.24 -12.27 0.75
N ASP A 85 7.13 -12.67 1.34
CA ASP A 85 5.91 -13.04 0.59
C ASP A 85 5.05 -11.85 0.23
N ILE A 86 5.03 -10.88 1.14
CA ILE A 86 4.45 -9.57 0.91
C ILE A 86 5.51 -8.53 1.23
N ALA A 87 5.82 -7.72 0.22
CA ALA A 87 6.83 -6.69 0.26
C ALA A 87 6.16 -5.31 0.19
N TYR A 88 6.44 -4.45 1.18
CA TYR A 88 5.81 -3.14 1.33
C TYR A 88 6.80 -2.01 1.07
N SER A 89 6.35 -0.99 0.36
CA SER A 89 7.00 0.33 0.37
C SER A 89 6.60 1.14 1.62
N LEU A 90 7.33 2.22 1.88
CA LEU A 90 7.06 3.13 2.97
C LEU A 90 6.28 4.36 2.48
N TYR A 91 5.12 4.61 3.09
CA TYR A 91 4.34 5.84 2.87
C TYR A 91 3.61 6.26 4.14
N CYS A 92 3.04 7.46 4.14
CA CYS A 92 2.21 7.95 5.24
C CYS A 92 0.73 7.77 4.92
N TRP A 93 -0.09 7.50 5.92
CA TRP A 93 -1.55 7.54 5.74
C TRP A 93 -2.01 8.95 5.34
N ARG A 94 -2.78 9.08 4.24
CA ARG A 94 -3.31 10.38 3.80
C ARG A 94 -4.30 11.04 4.77
N ARG A 95 -4.92 10.27 5.68
CA ARG A 95 -5.88 10.76 6.68
C ARG A 95 -5.34 10.57 8.10
N GLY A 96 -5.86 11.38 9.03
CA GLY A 96 -5.49 11.30 10.45
C GLY A 96 -4.09 11.83 10.73
N ARG A 97 -3.32 11.10 11.55
CA ARG A 97 -2.01 11.56 12.06
C ARG A 97 -0.82 11.34 11.10
N HIS A 98 -1.06 10.94 9.85
CA HIS A 98 -0.01 10.71 8.84
C HIS A 98 1.10 9.75 9.28
N ARG A 99 0.75 8.74 10.08
CA ARG A 99 1.69 7.69 10.51
C ARG A 99 2.21 6.90 9.32
N TRP A 100 3.41 6.35 9.45
CA TRP A 100 3.99 5.42 8.48
C TRP A 100 3.15 4.15 8.33
N SER A 101 3.04 3.65 7.11
CA SER A 101 2.37 2.40 6.73
C SER A 101 3.07 1.13 7.25
N ALA A 102 4.31 1.24 7.72
CA ALA A 102 5.07 0.12 8.29
C ALA A 102 4.58 -0.21 9.72
N TYR A 103 3.72 -1.23 9.83
CA TYR A 103 3.17 -1.70 11.10
C TYR A 103 3.92 -2.94 11.59
N THR A 104 4.44 -2.90 12.82
CA THR A 104 5.16 -4.03 13.43
C THR A 104 4.26 -4.99 14.17
N GLU A 105 3.07 -4.53 14.57
CA GLU A 105 2.08 -5.33 15.27
C GLU A 105 0.72 -5.11 14.61
N LEU A 106 -0.02 -6.20 14.44
CA LEU A 106 -1.36 -6.19 13.85
C LEU A 106 -2.21 -7.24 14.56
N ASN A 107 -3.43 -6.87 14.90
CA ASN A 107 -4.49 -7.81 15.28
C ASN A 107 -5.75 -7.52 14.46
N GLY A 108 -6.86 -8.20 14.77
CA GLY A 108 -8.09 -8.08 14.00
C GLY A 108 -8.69 -6.66 13.95
N THR A 109 -8.30 -5.73 14.83
CA THR A 109 -8.90 -4.37 14.89
C THR A 109 -7.94 -3.22 15.11
N THR A 110 -6.73 -3.49 15.57
CA THR A 110 -5.74 -2.48 15.96
C THR A 110 -4.34 -2.93 15.59
N GLY A 111 -3.45 -1.96 15.43
CA GLY A 111 -2.08 -2.22 15.03
C GLY A 111 -1.17 -1.07 15.41
N LYS A 112 0.12 -1.35 15.41
CA LYS A 112 1.16 -0.45 15.87
C LYS A 112 2.11 -0.14 14.74
N SER A 113 2.21 1.14 14.39
CA SER A 113 3.21 1.62 13.43
C SER A 113 4.59 1.63 14.09
N ILE A 114 5.65 1.34 13.33
CA ILE A 114 7.06 1.42 13.79
C ILE A 114 7.39 2.79 14.41
N CYS A 115 6.71 3.84 13.94
CA CYS A 115 7.03 5.22 14.23
C CYS A 115 6.26 5.82 15.43
N GLU A 116 6.00 5.04 16.48
CA GLU A 116 5.39 5.54 17.72
C GLU A 116 6.37 6.24 18.68
N GLY A 117 7.48 6.79 18.17
CA GLY A 117 8.40 7.62 18.94
C GLY A 117 9.44 8.34 18.07
N PRO A 118 9.91 9.54 18.49
CA PRO A 118 10.72 10.46 17.67
C PRO A 118 12.06 9.89 17.18
N ASP A 119 12.63 8.92 17.89
CA ASP A 119 13.95 8.35 17.55
C ASP A 119 13.86 7.11 16.65
N LYS A 120 12.78 6.33 16.75
CA LYS A 120 12.66 5.06 16.02
C LYS A 120 12.67 5.25 14.51
N GLY A 121 11.96 6.27 14.02
CA GLY A 121 11.93 6.57 12.58
C GLY A 121 13.33 6.83 12.02
N ARG A 122 14.19 7.54 12.76
CA ARG A 122 15.59 7.78 12.35
C ARG A 122 16.42 6.51 12.33
N GLU A 123 16.28 5.68 13.36
CA GLU A 123 17.04 4.44 13.49
C GLU A 123 16.77 3.46 12.34
N VAL A 124 15.52 3.39 11.88
CA VAL A 124 15.08 2.37 10.91
C VAL A 124 14.99 2.89 9.46
N TRP A 125 15.19 4.18 9.24
CA TRP A 125 15.11 4.78 7.90
C TRP A 125 16.04 4.11 6.89
N GLY A 126 15.53 3.83 5.69
CA GLY A 126 16.31 3.18 4.64
C GLY A 126 16.62 1.70 4.86
N LYS A 127 16.22 1.11 5.99
CA LYS A 127 16.42 -0.31 6.29
C LYS A 127 15.24 -1.15 5.83
N THR A 128 15.48 -2.43 5.65
CA THR A 128 14.43 -3.44 5.51
C THR A 128 14.09 -4.01 6.87
N LEU A 129 12.80 -4.11 7.19
CA LEU A 129 12.31 -4.69 8.44
C LEU A 129 11.22 -5.72 8.19
N ASP A 130 11.13 -6.69 9.10
CA ASP A 130 9.95 -7.53 9.22
C ASP A 130 8.81 -6.70 9.81
N VAL A 131 7.62 -6.84 9.23
CA VAL A 131 6.42 -6.09 9.59
C VAL A 131 5.25 -7.06 9.72
N ALA A 132 4.22 -6.66 10.45
CA ALA A 132 2.93 -7.33 10.41
C ALA A 132 2.12 -6.97 9.14
N GLY A 133 2.56 -5.92 8.42
CA GLY A 133 2.03 -5.49 7.13
C GLY A 133 0.69 -4.76 7.22
N VAL A 134 0.51 -3.65 6.49
CA VAL A 134 -0.78 -3.01 6.22
C VAL A 134 -0.58 -2.11 4.99
N GLY A 135 -1.58 -2.03 4.12
CA GLY A 135 -1.58 -1.09 3.01
C GLY A 135 -1.28 -1.69 1.66
N LEU A 136 -1.95 -1.17 0.63
CA LEU A 136 -1.82 -1.60 -0.76
C LEU A 136 -1.36 -0.46 -1.69
N GLY A 137 -0.86 0.65 -1.11
CA GLY A 137 -0.44 1.85 -1.85
C GLY A 137 0.71 1.60 -2.82
N CYS A 138 1.72 0.83 -2.40
CA CYS A 138 2.73 0.23 -3.26
C CYS A 138 3.26 -1.02 -2.57
N THR A 139 2.72 -2.18 -2.97
CA THR A 139 2.88 -3.46 -2.27
C THR A 139 2.99 -4.58 -3.29
N LEU A 140 4.03 -5.39 -3.21
CA LEU A 140 4.23 -6.58 -4.04
C LEU A 140 3.80 -7.83 -3.27
N ILE A 141 2.90 -8.62 -3.85
CA ILE A 141 2.32 -9.81 -3.23
C ILE A 141 2.63 -11.02 -4.11
N LYS A 142 3.37 -12.01 -3.58
CA LYS A 142 3.68 -13.23 -4.32
C LYS A 142 2.43 -14.06 -4.59
N ARG A 143 2.39 -14.73 -5.74
CA ARG A 143 1.29 -15.61 -6.17
C ARG A 143 0.86 -16.58 -5.08
N ARG A 144 1.81 -17.21 -4.39
CA ARG A 144 1.51 -18.20 -3.34
C ARG A 144 0.64 -17.65 -2.20
N VAL A 145 0.78 -16.36 -1.88
CA VAL A 145 -0.10 -15.68 -0.91
C VAL A 145 -1.50 -15.53 -1.49
N LEU A 146 -1.59 -15.08 -2.74
CA LEU A 146 -2.86 -14.87 -3.42
C LEU A 146 -3.60 -16.20 -3.67
N GLU A 147 -2.91 -17.33 -3.81
CA GLU A 147 -3.53 -18.64 -3.87
C GLU A 147 -4.24 -18.99 -2.55
N ALA A 148 -3.59 -18.71 -1.42
CA ALA A 148 -4.09 -19.05 -0.08
C ALA A 148 -5.03 -18.00 0.54
N VAL A 149 -4.85 -16.72 0.22
CA VAL A 149 -5.55 -15.60 0.84
C VAL A 149 -6.41 -14.87 -0.20
N LYS A 150 -7.70 -14.73 0.13
CA LYS A 150 -8.65 -13.93 -0.63
C LYS A 150 -8.78 -12.56 0.04
N PHE A 151 -8.86 -11.49 -0.76
CA PHE A 151 -9.18 -10.17 -0.22
C PHE A 151 -10.60 -10.19 0.36
N ARG A 152 -10.76 -9.70 1.59
CA ARG A 152 -12.05 -9.65 2.27
C ARG A 152 -12.16 -8.41 3.13
N VAL A 153 -13.39 -7.98 3.35
CA VAL A 153 -13.77 -7.22 4.54
C VAL A 153 -14.52 -8.14 5.48
N GLU A 154 -14.67 -7.75 6.73
CA GLU A 154 -15.56 -8.46 7.66
C GLU A 154 -16.95 -7.79 7.60
N GLU A 155 -17.98 -8.61 7.41
CA GLU A 155 -19.41 -8.24 7.54
C GLU A 155 -19.63 -7.39 8.80
N PRO A 156 -20.57 -6.42 8.78
CA PRO A 156 -20.38 -5.10 9.37
C PRO A 156 -20.08 -5.15 10.87
N THR A 157 -18.78 -5.24 11.20
CA THR A 157 -18.29 -4.85 12.51
C THR A 157 -18.29 -3.32 12.59
N LYS A 158 -18.45 -2.78 13.80
CA LYS A 158 -18.49 -1.32 14.05
C LYS A 158 -17.29 -0.54 13.47
N ALA A 159 -16.19 -1.22 13.13
CA ALA A 159 -14.97 -0.61 12.59
C ALA A 159 -14.83 -0.70 11.05
N HIS A 160 -15.63 -1.54 10.38
CA HIS A 160 -15.58 -1.83 8.93
C HIS A 160 -14.16 -1.81 8.35
N ILE A 161 -13.31 -2.76 8.72
CA ILE A 161 -11.87 -2.71 8.42
C ILE A 161 -11.59 -3.03 6.95
N SER A 162 -10.67 -2.30 6.31
CA SER A 162 -10.31 -2.45 4.90
C SER A 162 -9.61 -3.79 4.59
N CYS A 163 -9.65 -4.21 3.32
CA CYS A 163 -9.14 -5.53 2.91
C CYS A 163 -7.62 -5.70 2.98
N ASP A 164 -6.85 -4.62 2.91
CA ASP A 164 -5.41 -4.63 3.07
C ASP A 164 -4.98 -5.11 4.46
N TRP A 165 -5.72 -4.70 5.48
CA TRP A 165 -5.54 -5.14 6.85
C TRP A 165 -5.79 -6.64 7.00
N TRP A 166 -6.88 -7.14 6.42
CA TRP A 166 -7.23 -8.55 6.50
C TRP A 166 -6.28 -9.43 5.68
N LEU A 167 -5.81 -8.96 4.52
CA LEU A 167 -4.76 -9.64 3.77
C LEU A 167 -3.53 -9.86 4.66
N ALA A 168 -3.02 -8.79 5.29
CA ALA A 168 -1.81 -8.87 6.09
C ALA A 168 -1.99 -9.74 7.34
N HIS A 169 -3.12 -9.59 8.03
CA HIS A 169 -3.47 -10.40 9.18
C HIS A 169 -3.59 -11.89 8.84
N ASP A 170 -4.32 -12.23 7.78
CA ASP A 170 -4.55 -13.62 7.39
C ASP A 170 -3.28 -14.27 6.82
N ALA A 171 -2.49 -13.52 6.06
CA ALA A 171 -1.18 -13.97 5.59
C ALA A 171 -0.24 -14.28 6.77
N GLY A 172 -0.20 -13.40 7.78
CA GLY A 172 0.56 -13.62 9.01
C GLY A 172 0.11 -14.87 9.78
N LYS A 173 -1.21 -15.12 9.87
CA LYS A 173 -1.76 -16.34 10.49
C LYS A 173 -1.36 -17.63 9.76
N LEU A 174 -1.18 -17.56 8.45
CA LEU A 174 -0.73 -18.68 7.63
C LEU A 174 0.81 -18.82 7.58
N GLY A 175 1.55 -17.93 8.25
CA GLY A 175 3.00 -17.98 8.32
C GLY A 175 3.73 -17.41 7.10
N TYR A 176 3.05 -16.62 6.26
CA TYR A 176 3.71 -15.92 5.15
C TYR A 176 4.54 -14.73 5.67
N SER A 177 5.74 -14.56 5.12
CA SER A 177 6.66 -13.50 5.54
C SER A 177 6.25 -12.13 5.00
N GLN A 178 6.36 -11.10 5.83
CA GLN A 178 5.95 -9.75 5.50
C GLN A 178 7.08 -8.78 5.85
N ARG A 179 7.59 -8.04 4.86
CA ARG A 179 8.74 -7.14 5.04
C ARG A 179 8.50 -5.80 4.35
N ALA A 180 8.96 -4.72 4.97
CA ALA A 180 8.92 -3.40 4.39
C ALA A 180 10.34 -2.90 4.09
N ASP A 181 10.55 -2.34 2.90
CA ASP A 181 11.75 -1.59 2.58
C ASP A 181 11.50 -0.10 2.91
N LEU A 182 12.08 0.37 4.02
CA LEU A 182 11.92 1.74 4.51
C LEU A 182 12.76 2.76 3.74
N GLY A 183 13.47 2.32 2.69
CA GLY A 183 14.12 3.17 1.69
C GLY A 183 13.31 3.32 0.39
N VAL A 184 12.28 2.50 0.16
CA VAL A 184 11.33 2.69 -0.95
C VAL A 184 10.25 3.67 -0.48
N VAL A 185 10.61 4.96 -0.48
CA VAL A 185 9.76 6.03 0.05
C VAL A 185 8.78 6.51 -1.02
N CYS A 186 7.49 6.37 -0.75
CA CYS A 186 6.42 6.83 -1.63
C CYS A 186 5.69 8.05 -1.06
N GLY A 187 5.29 8.95 -1.95
CA GLY A 187 4.49 10.12 -1.63
C GLY A 187 3.01 9.80 -1.74
N HIS A 188 2.22 10.20 -0.75
CA HIS A 188 0.77 9.99 -0.74
C HIS A 188 0.06 11.31 -1.01
N LEU A 189 -0.63 11.40 -2.14
CA LEU A 189 -1.36 12.59 -2.54
C LEU A 189 -2.65 12.76 -1.72
N SER A 190 -2.97 13.99 -1.36
CA SER A 190 -4.21 14.35 -0.68
C SER A 190 -4.75 15.67 -1.23
N TYR A 191 -6.08 15.74 -1.37
CA TYR A 191 -6.78 16.97 -1.74
C TYR A 191 -7.14 17.84 -0.53
N GLN A 192 -7.02 17.32 0.69
CA GLN A 192 -7.55 17.95 1.90
C GLN A 192 -6.47 18.22 2.94
N PRO A 193 -6.46 19.39 3.61
CA PRO A 193 -7.23 20.61 3.31
C PRO A 193 -6.90 21.29 1.97
N THR A 194 -5.69 21.12 1.46
CA THR A 194 -5.24 21.61 0.14
C THR A 194 -4.54 20.48 -0.62
N PRO A 195 -4.51 20.54 -1.97
CA PRO A 195 -3.61 19.74 -2.81
C PRO A 195 -2.19 19.66 -2.26
N ARG A 196 -1.80 18.48 -1.79
CA ARG A 196 -0.46 18.23 -1.25
C ARG A 196 0.00 16.80 -1.43
N ILE A 197 1.30 16.59 -1.26
CA ILE A 197 1.90 15.26 -1.12
C ILE A 197 2.43 15.12 0.29
N ILE A 198 2.09 14.00 0.93
CA ILE A 198 2.58 13.63 2.25
C ILE A 198 3.68 12.60 2.05
N TRP A 199 4.90 12.95 2.47
CA TRP A 199 6.07 12.10 2.35
C TRP A 199 6.51 11.62 3.73
N PRO A 200 6.84 10.33 3.92
CA PRO A 200 7.65 9.90 5.03
C PRO A 200 8.95 10.71 5.10
N THR A 201 9.44 10.97 6.31
CA THR A 201 10.77 11.52 6.54
C THR A 201 11.33 11.02 7.86
N ASN A 202 12.64 10.82 7.93
CA ASN A 202 13.37 10.60 9.18
C ASN A 202 13.67 11.91 9.93
N GLU A 203 13.36 13.06 9.35
CA GLU A 203 13.60 14.37 9.95
C GLU A 203 12.39 14.87 10.75
N GLY A 204 12.68 15.63 11.81
CA GLY A 204 11.66 16.22 12.68
C GLY A 204 10.89 15.22 13.54
N GLU A 205 9.98 15.73 14.38
CA GLU A 205 9.22 14.92 15.35
C GLU A 205 7.98 14.26 14.74
N ARG A 206 7.53 14.74 13.59
CA ARG A 206 6.28 14.30 12.97
C ARG A 206 6.45 13.09 12.06
N HIS A 207 7.68 12.78 11.65
CA HIS A 207 8.02 11.70 10.71
C HIS A 207 7.37 11.78 9.32
N TYR A 208 6.74 12.91 9.00
CA TYR A 208 6.28 13.22 7.67
C TYR A 208 6.58 14.68 7.33
N ARG A 209 6.78 14.94 6.04
CA ARG A 209 6.83 16.29 5.48
C ARG A 209 5.70 16.47 4.47
N ILE A 210 5.26 17.70 4.34
CA ILE A 210 4.24 18.09 3.36
C ILE A 210 4.91 18.85 2.24
N GLU A 211 4.63 18.44 1.01
CA GLU A 211 4.94 19.19 -0.20
C GLU A 211 3.63 19.77 -0.74
N GLU A 212 3.45 21.08 -0.61
CA GLU A 212 2.28 21.78 -1.16
C GLU A 212 2.35 21.79 -2.69
N ILE A 213 1.24 21.46 -3.34
CA ILE A 213 1.13 21.54 -4.79
C ILE A 213 0.62 22.94 -5.13
N ARG A 214 1.51 23.77 -5.69
CA ARG A 214 1.09 25.05 -6.26
C ARG A 214 0.35 24.75 -7.56
N VAL A 215 -0.94 25.07 -7.57
CA VAL A 215 -1.83 25.03 -8.74
C VAL A 215 -1.65 26.30 -9.55
#